data_AF-A0A7K1SN29-F1
#
_entry.id   AF-A0A7K1SN29-F1
#
_cell.length_a   1.000
_cell.length_b   1.000
_cell.length_c   1.000
_cell.angle_alpha   90.00
_cell.angle_beta   90.00
_cell.angle_gamma   90.00
#
_symmetry.space_group_name_H-M   'P 1'
#
loop_
_entity.id
_entity.type
_entity.pdbx_description
1 polymer ?
#
loop_
_entity_poly.entity_id
_entity_poly.type
_entity_poly.pdbx_seq_one_letter_code
_entity_poly.pdbx_strand_id
1 'polypeptide(L)'
;MDAFVFRDELMEWCRKGYDYIGAPWLEGWSMATPTSPFIGVGNGGFSLRKISSLLKVSNSFSYIFWPSELWKKFQAVSSRDKPAALVDLAKNLTIRNNTFHWFNDRAKTEDVFWGMFVKRNFTWFTIPDAEEATQFSIEAQPQRLHELNQHQLPFGCHAWWKYDLEFWRPFIREFGYDI
;
A
#
# COMPACT_ATOMS: atom_id res chain seq x y z
N MET A 1 14.15 10.47 -12.08
CA MET A 1 12.75 10.75 -11.69
C MET A 1 12.15 9.43 -11.27
N ASP A 2 11.53 9.32 -10.09
CA ASP A 2 11.12 8.02 -9.53
C ASP A 2 9.73 7.57 -10.01
N ALA A 3 8.92 8.48 -10.54
CA ALA A 3 7.62 8.20 -11.15
C ALA A 3 7.55 8.74 -12.59
N PHE A 4 6.61 8.25 -13.39
CA PHE A 4 6.30 8.77 -14.73
C PHE A 4 4.78 8.80 -14.92
N VAL A 5 4.24 9.89 -15.47
CA VAL A 5 2.80 10.04 -15.74
C VAL A 5 2.60 9.95 -17.26
N PHE A 6 1.83 8.96 -17.71
CA PHE A 6 1.59 8.73 -19.14
C PHE A 6 0.36 9.48 -19.67
N ARG A 7 -0.62 9.77 -18.81
CA ARG A 7 -1.90 10.37 -19.21
C ARG A 7 -2.34 11.48 -18.26
N ASP A 8 -3.06 12.47 -18.79
CA ASP A 8 -3.62 13.57 -17.99
C ASP A 8 -5.01 13.20 -17.43
N GLU A 9 -5.03 12.33 -16.41
CA GLU A 9 -6.27 11.76 -15.83
C GLU A 9 -6.42 12.05 -14.34
N LEU A 10 -5.61 12.95 -13.78
CA LEU A 10 -5.59 13.21 -12.33
C LEU A 10 -6.99 13.55 -11.80
N MET A 11 -7.72 14.40 -12.51
CA MET A 11 -9.06 14.82 -12.10
C MET A 11 -10.10 13.69 -12.22
N GLU A 12 -9.91 12.74 -13.12
CA GLU A 12 -10.78 11.58 -13.26
C GLU A 12 -10.60 10.63 -12.08
N TRP A 13 -9.35 10.35 -11.72
CA TRP A 13 -9.02 9.53 -10.56
C TRP A 13 -9.52 10.14 -9.25
N CYS A 14 -9.39 11.45 -9.07
CA CYS A 14 -9.96 12.16 -7.92
C CYS A 14 -11.49 12.04 -7.84
N ARG A 15 -12.18 11.99 -8.98
CA ARG A 15 -13.66 11.86 -9.05
C ARG A 15 -14.14 10.44 -8.75
N LYS A 16 -13.30 9.41 -8.92
CA LYS A 16 -13.67 8.02 -8.57
C LYS A 16 -13.97 7.83 -7.08
N GLY A 17 -13.47 8.73 -6.23
CA GLY A 17 -13.87 8.79 -4.82
C GLY A 17 -13.17 7.81 -3.89
N TYR A 18 -12.12 7.13 -4.35
CA TYR A 18 -11.25 6.29 -3.52
C TYR A 18 -10.60 7.11 -2.40
N ASP A 19 -10.48 6.50 -1.22
CA ASP A 19 -9.81 7.11 -0.08
C ASP A 19 -8.29 6.95 -0.18
N TYR A 20 -7.85 5.85 -0.80
CA TYR A 20 -6.46 5.56 -1.10
C TYR A 20 -6.35 4.70 -2.37
N ILE A 21 -5.46 5.07 -3.27
CA ILE A 21 -5.15 4.31 -4.48
C ILE A 21 -3.66 4.39 -4.77
N GLY A 22 -3.08 3.26 -5.15
CA GLY A 22 -1.71 3.09 -5.58
C GLY A 22 -1.62 1.89 -6.53
N ALA A 23 -0.40 1.44 -6.82
CA ALA A 23 -0.18 0.22 -7.60
C ALA A 23 -0.70 -1.02 -6.84
N PRO A 24 -1.17 -2.07 -7.53
CA PRO A 24 -1.52 -3.33 -6.89
C PRO A 24 -0.27 -3.99 -6.31
N TRP A 25 -0.41 -4.53 -5.11
CA TRP A 25 0.61 -5.31 -4.45
C TRP A 25 0.36 -6.79 -4.58
N LEU A 26 1.46 -7.52 -4.79
CA LEU A 26 1.49 -8.96 -4.95
C LEU A 26 2.17 -9.60 -3.73
N GLU A 27 1.75 -10.81 -3.38
CA GLU A 27 2.44 -11.59 -2.36
C GLU A 27 3.91 -11.81 -2.75
N GLY A 28 4.81 -11.56 -1.79
CA GLY A 28 6.25 -11.53 -2.05
C GLY A 28 6.80 -10.15 -2.44
N TRP A 29 5.94 -9.13 -2.62
CA TRP A 29 6.35 -7.74 -2.86
C TRP A 29 7.28 -7.62 -4.08
N SER A 30 8.51 -7.13 -3.88
CA SER A 30 9.53 -7.04 -4.93
C SER A 30 10.00 -8.41 -5.46
N MET A 31 9.73 -9.49 -4.73
CA MET A 31 10.06 -10.88 -5.11
C MET A 31 8.82 -11.63 -5.62
N ALA A 32 7.73 -10.94 -5.92
CA ALA A 32 6.52 -11.55 -6.45
C ALA A 32 6.81 -12.32 -7.74
N THR A 33 6.11 -13.44 -7.93
CA THR A 33 6.18 -14.25 -9.14
C THR A 33 4.95 -13.99 -10.02
N PRO A 34 4.93 -14.50 -11.26
CA PRO A 34 3.74 -14.41 -12.12
C PRO A 34 2.48 -15.04 -11.53
N THR A 35 2.61 -15.94 -10.55
CA THR A 35 1.48 -16.61 -9.88
C THR A 35 1.15 -16.03 -8.51
N SER A 36 1.93 -15.06 -8.00
CA SER A 36 1.68 -14.44 -6.69
C SER A 36 0.27 -13.83 -6.63
N PRO A 37 -0.53 -14.10 -5.60
CA PRO A 37 -1.85 -13.46 -5.43
C PRO A 37 -1.73 -11.97 -5.11
N PHE A 38 -2.80 -11.22 -5.37
CA PHE A 38 -2.93 -9.82 -4.95
C PHE A 38 -3.21 -9.73 -3.46
N ILE A 39 -2.52 -8.82 -2.77
CA ILE A 39 -2.62 -8.64 -1.31
C ILE A 39 -3.15 -7.27 -0.88
N GLY A 40 -3.29 -6.35 -1.83
CA GLY A 40 -3.80 -5.00 -1.59
C GLY A 40 -3.30 -4.02 -2.64
N VAL A 41 -3.36 -2.74 -2.31
CA VAL A 41 -2.78 -1.67 -3.10
C VAL A 41 -1.84 -0.86 -2.21
N GLY A 42 -0.83 -0.26 -2.81
CA GLY A 42 0.04 0.68 -2.13
C GLY A 42 1.05 1.24 -3.11
N ASN A 43 2.20 1.71 -2.61
CA ASN A 43 3.23 2.46 -3.33
C ASN A 43 3.11 3.98 -3.16
N GLY A 44 3.70 4.48 -2.07
CA GLY A 44 3.69 5.89 -1.71
C GLY A 44 4.41 6.79 -2.71
N GLY A 45 5.24 6.22 -3.58
CA GLY A 45 5.94 6.95 -4.63
C GLY A 45 5.04 7.40 -5.79
N PHE A 46 3.87 6.77 -5.96
CA PHE A 46 2.82 7.23 -6.88
C PHE A 46 1.45 6.75 -6.38
N SER A 47 0.80 7.59 -5.58
CA SER A 47 -0.51 7.29 -4.97
C SER A 47 -1.39 8.54 -4.87
N LEU A 48 -2.70 8.36 -4.81
CA LEU A 48 -3.65 9.41 -4.42
C LEU A 48 -4.30 9.08 -3.09
N ARG A 49 -4.52 10.12 -2.29
CA ARG A 49 -5.05 9.98 -0.93
C ARG A 49 -6.06 11.07 -0.64
N LYS A 50 -7.22 10.68 -0.14
CA LYS A 50 -8.27 11.63 0.20
C LYS A 50 -8.01 12.19 1.60
N ILE A 51 -7.55 13.44 1.65
CA ILE A 51 -7.12 14.12 2.87
C ILE A 51 -8.17 14.04 3.98
N SER A 52 -9.45 14.29 3.66
CA SER A 52 -10.53 14.23 4.65
C SER A 52 -10.69 12.84 5.29
N SER A 53 -10.50 11.78 4.50
CA SER A 53 -10.55 10.40 4.99
C SER A 53 -9.33 10.06 5.84
N LEU A 54 -8.12 10.50 5.43
CA LEU A 54 -6.91 10.30 6.23
C LEU A 54 -7.03 10.99 7.60
N LEU A 55 -7.50 12.25 7.62
CA LEU A 55 -7.74 12.98 8.86
C LEU A 55 -8.79 12.31 9.72
N LYS A 56 -9.87 11.79 9.13
CA LYS A 56 -10.90 11.05 9.87
C LYS A 56 -10.31 9.79 10.52
N VAL A 57 -9.47 9.03 9.82
CA VAL A 57 -8.77 7.86 10.38
C VAL A 57 -7.81 8.26 11.50
N SER A 58 -6.97 9.28 11.27
CA SER A 58 -5.98 9.75 12.25
C SER A 58 -6.61 10.30 13.53
N ASN A 59 -7.87 10.75 13.45
CA ASN A 59 -8.66 11.20 14.60
C ASN A 59 -9.65 10.14 15.13
N SER A 60 -9.59 8.92 14.60
CA SER A 60 -10.40 7.78 15.05
C SER A 60 -9.52 6.75 15.75
N PHE A 61 -10.10 6.03 16.71
CA PHE A 61 -9.43 4.91 17.36
C PHE A 61 -9.87 3.58 16.74
N SER A 62 -8.91 2.81 16.25
CA SER A 62 -9.04 1.38 15.99
C SER A 62 -7.70 0.71 16.25
N TYR A 63 -7.72 -0.52 16.76
CA TYR A 63 -6.50 -1.30 16.94
C TYR A 63 -5.86 -1.67 15.60
N ILE A 64 -4.56 -1.42 15.43
CA ILE A 64 -3.85 -1.87 14.21
C ILE A 64 -3.79 -3.40 14.20
N PHE A 65 -3.28 -4.01 15.27
CA PHE A 65 -3.39 -5.45 15.54
C PHE A 65 -4.41 -5.73 16.62
N TRP A 66 -5.25 -6.72 16.42
CA TRP A 66 -6.31 -7.05 17.36
C TRP A 66 -5.70 -7.62 18.65
N PRO A 67 -6.33 -7.42 19.83
CA PRO A 67 -5.82 -7.97 21.09
C PRO A 67 -5.54 -9.49 21.03
N SER A 68 -6.34 -10.24 20.28
CA SER A 68 -6.14 -11.67 20.03
C SER A 68 -4.87 -11.97 19.22
N GLU A 69 -4.51 -11.15 18.23
CA GLU A 69 -3.27 -11.26 17.46
C GLU A 69 -2.05 -10.98 18.35
N LEU A 70 -2.15 -9.96 19.22
CA LEU A 70 -1.08 -9.61 20.17
C LEU A 70 -0.89 -10.71 21.21
N TRP A 71 -1.98 -11.26 21.74
CA TRP A 71 -1.94 -12.33 22.73
C TRP A 71 -1.30 -13.61 22.16
N LYS A 72 -1.66 -14.00 20.94
CA LYS A 72 -1.03 -15.13 20.23
C LYS A 72 0.48 -14.92 20.07
N LYS A 73 0.91 -13.70 19.70
CA LYS A 73 2.34 -13.36 19.61
C LYS A 73 3.04 -13.50 20.95
N PHE A 74 2.45 -12.97 22.03
CA PHE A 74 3.00 -13.07 23.37
C PHE A 74 3.17 -14.53 23.83
N GLN A 75 2.19 -15.40 23.56
CA GLN A 75 2.26 -16.81 23.92
C GLN A 75 3.39 -17.57 23.21
N ALA A 76 3.78 -17.13 22.00
CA ALA A 76 4.86 -17.73 21.22
C ALA A 76 6.27 -17.26 21.66
N VAL A 77 6.38 -16.30 22.57
CA VAL A 77 7.68 -15.79 23.04
C VAL A 77 8.36 -16.77 24.00
N SER A 78 9.68 -16.90 23.86
CA SER A 78 10.52 -17.72 24.74
C SER A 78 10.36 -17.31 26.22
N SER A 79 10.45 -18.26 27.15
CA SER A 79 10.33 -17.96 28.59
C SER A 79 11.31 -16.90 29.08
N ARG A 80 12.51 -16.82 28.48
CA ARG A 80 13.55 -15.84 28.81
C ARG A 80 13.11 -14.39 28.49
N ASP A 81 12.37 -14.20 27.42
CA ASP A 81 12.00 -12.87 26.91
C ASP A 81 10.60 -12.42 27.38
N LYS A 82 9.85 -13.28 28.09
CA LYS A 82 8.49 -13.00 28.56
C LYS A 82 8.33 -11.70 29.36
N PRO A 83 9.23 -11.31 30.27
CA PRO A 83 9.09 -10.05 31.00
C PRO A 83 9.07 -8.84 30.07
N ALA A 84 9.98 -8.79 29.09
CA ALA A 84 10.03 -7.71 28.10
C ALA A 84 8.80 -7.74 27.17
N ALA A 85 8.39 -8.93 26.74
CA ALA A 85 7.20 -9.10 25.90
C ALA A 85 5.90 -8.73 26.62
N LEU A 86 5.82 -8.89 27.95
CA LEU A 86 4.67 -8.46 28.74
C LEU A 86 4.56 -6.92 28.77
N VAL A 87 5.68 -6.23 28.93
CA VAL A 87 5.74 -4.76 28.84
C VAL A 87 5.32 -4.29 27.45
N ASP A 88 5.81 -4.94 26.40
CA ASP A 88 5.43 -4.60 25.02
C ASP A 88 3.93 -4.86 24.77
N LEU A 89 3.40 -6.00 25.24
CA LEU A 89 1.98 -6.32 25.17
C LEU A 89 1.13 -5.24 25.84
N ALA A 90 1.48 -4.83 27.06
CA ALA A 90 0.76 -3.78 27.79
C ALA A 90 0.78 -2.44 27.03
N LYS A 91 1.93 -2.04 26.47
CA LYS A 91 2.05 -0.83 25.64
C LYS A 91 1.22 -0.91 24.36
N ASN A 92 1.19 -2.06 23.69
CA ASN A 92 0.37 -2.26 22.50
C ASN A 92 -1.13 -2.26 22.84
N LEU A 93 -1.55 -2.78 23.99
CA LEU A 93 -2.97 -2.75 24.39
C LEU A 93 -3.45 -1.36 24.85
N THR A 94 -2.55 -0.39 25.03
CA THR A 94 -2.90 0.92 25.61
C THR A 94 -2.59 2.09 24.68
N ILE A 95 -1.32 2.30 24.32
CA ILE A 95 -0.84 3.60 23.81
C ILE A 95 -0.01 3.53 22.52
N ARG A 96 0.21 2.35 21.90
CA ARG A 96 1.08 2.24 20.69
C ARG A 96 0.40 1.67 19.45
N ASN A 97 -0.62 0.82 19.61
CA ASN A 97 -1.16 -0.01 18.53
C ASN A 97 -2.54 0.45 18.10
N ASN A 98 -2.66 1.71 17.71
CA ASN A 98 -3.93 2.25 17.27
C ASN A 98 -3.75 3.25 16.12
N THR A 99 -4.85 3.62 15.49
CA THR A 99 -4.89 4.56 14.37
C THR A 99 -4.86 6.03 14.79
N PHE A 100 -5.02 6.32 16.09
CA PHE A 100 -5.06 7.68 16.59
C PHE A 100 -3.65 8.26 16.70
N HIS A 101 -3.39 9.33 15.96
CA HIS A 101 -2.03 9.82 15.71
C HIS A 101 -1.22 10.18 16.97
N TRP A 102 -1.86 10.65 18.06
CA TRP A 102 -1.16 10.96 19.32
C TRP A 102 -0.64 9.73 20.06
N PHE A 103 -1.26 8.57 19.83
CA PHE A 103 -0.96 7.31 20.52
C PHE A 103 -0.56 6.21 19.54
N ASN A 104 -0.08 6.59 18.35
CA ASN A 104 0.44 5.64 17.38
C ASN A 104 1.96 5.78 17.30
N ASP A 105 2.67 4.72 17.67
CA ASP A 105 4.15 4.66 17.68
C ASP A 105 4.64 3.42 16.92
N ARG A 106 3.89 2.97 15.91
CA ARG A 106 4.33 1.85 15.05
C ARG A 106 5.06 2.33 13.81
N ALA A 107 6.33 1.91 13.72
CA ALA A 107 7.21 2.04 12.56
C ALA A 107 6.91 0.99 11.46
N LYS A 108 5.67 0.92 10.98
CA LYS A 108 5.35 0.22 9.72
C LYS A 108 5.44 1.21 8.57
N THR A 109 5.70 0.73 7.36
CA THR A 109 5.63 1.57 6.16
C THR A 109 4.22 2.15 6.03
N GLU A 110 4.14 3.41 5.64
CA GLU A 110 2.91 4.17 5.55
C GLU A 110 1.89 3.51 4.61
N ASP A 111 2.35 2.94 3.51
CA ASP A 111 1.49 2.23 2.57
C ASP A 111 0.85 0.97 3.18
N VAL A 112 1.58 0.23 4.02
CA VAL A 112 1.03 -0.94 4.72
C VAL A 112 -0.07 -0.51 5.69
N PHE A 113 0.08 0.66 6.29
CA PHE A 113 -0.95 1.25 7.15
C PHE A 113 -2.22 1.55 6.36
N TRP A 114 -2.15 2.33 5.26
CA TRP A 114 -3.34 2.73 4.52
C TRP A 114 -3.94 1.62 3.66
N GLY A 115 -3.11 0.91 2.89
CA GLY A 115 -3.52 -0.09 1.93
C GLY A 115 -4.08 -1.37 2.56
N MET A 116 -3.65 -1.72 3.78
CA MET A 116 -4.07 -2.97 4.44
C MET A 116 -4.77 -2.74 5.78
N PHE A 117 -4.13 -2.04 6.74
CA PHE A 117 -4.69 -1.95 8.09
C PHE A 117 -5.93 -1.07 8.17
N VAL A 118 -5.89 0.10 7.53
CA VAL A 118 -7.03 1.03 7.52
C VAL A 118 -8.20 0.41 6.76
N LYS A 119 -7.96 -0.17 5.58
CA LYS A 119 -9.01 -0.89 4.85
C LYS A 119 -9.64 -2.01 5.66
N ARG A 120 -8.84 -2.79 6.40
CA ARG A 120 -9.31 -3.85 7.29
C ARG A 120 -10.19 -3.33 8.43
N ASN A 121 -9.83 -2.18 8.99
CA ASN A 121 -10.42 -1.66 10.22
C ASN A 121 -11.61 -0.73 9.99
N PHE A 122 -11.67 -0.04 8.85
CA PHE A 122 -12.70 0.93 8.54
C PHE A 122 -13.44 0.50 7.27
N THR A 123 -14.65 -0.03 7.44
CA THR A 123 -15.47 -0.53 6.31
C THR A 123 -15.83 0.56 5.30
N TRP A 124 -15.88 1.82 5.75
CA TRP A 124 -16.11 3.00 4.89
C TRP A 124 -14.87 3.45 4.12
N PHE A 125 -13.68 2.94 4.45
CA PHE A 125 -12.44 3.27 3.74
C PHE A 125 -12.35 2.42 2.46
N THR A 126 -12.26 3.10 1.34
CA THR A 126 -12.43 2.51 0.01
C THR A 126 -11.12 2.58 -0.76
N ILE A 127 -10.71 1.42 -1.26
CA ILE A 127 -9.56 1.22 -2.16
C ILE A 127 -10.10 0.46 -3.39
N PRO A 128 -9.50 0.63 -4.57
CA PRO A 128 -9.90 -0.14 -5.74
C PRO A 128 -9.51 -1.62 -5.59
N ASP A 129 -10.06 -2.45 -6.46
CA ASP A 129 -9.54 -3.81 -6.68
C ASP A 129 -8.24 -3.78 -7.50
N ALA A 130 -7.67 -4.96 -7.73
CA ALA A 130 -6.40 -5.09 -8.43
C ALA A 130 -6.46 -4.64 -9.90
N GLU A 131 -7.55 -4.91 -10.60
CA GLU A 131 -7.71 -4.58 -12.03
C GLU A 131 -7.88 -3.07 -12.24
N GLU A 132 -8.59 -2.39 -11.34
CA GLU A 132 -8.67 -0.95 -11.41
C GLU A 132 -7.39 -0.28 -10.89
N ALA A 133 -6.70 -0.87 -9.93
CA ALA A 133 -5.41 -0.37 -9.46
C ALA A 133 -4.33 -0.41 -10.56
N THR A 134 -4.32 -1.43 -11.44
CA THR A 134 -3.37 -1.47 -12.58
C THR A 134 -3.62 -0.35 -13.59
N GLN A 135 -4.87 0.11 -13.76
CA GLN A 135 -5.18 1.26 -14.60
C GLN A 135 -4.58 2.55 -14.03
N PHE A 136 -4.47 2.65 -12.70
CA PHE A 136 -3.88 3.82 -12.03
C PHE A 136 -2.35 3.77 -12.05
N SER A 137 -1.77 2.68 -11.54
CA SER A 137 -0.32 2.55 -11.44
C SER A 137 0.18 1.13 -11.54
N ILE A 138 1.37 0.98 -12.11
CA ILE A 138 2.12 -0.27 -12.18
C ILE A 138 3.50 -0.06 -11.54
N GLU A 139 3.96 -1.07 -10.78
CA GLU A 139 5.29 -1.07 -10.13
C GLU A 139 6.00 -2.41 -10.36
N ALA A 140 5.86 -3.38 -9.44
CA ALA A 140 6.48 -4.70 -9.56
C ALA A 140 5.73 -5.58 -10.56
N GLN A 141 6.45 -6.46 -11.27
CA GLN A 141 5.89 -7.35 -12.30
C GLN A 141 5.15 -6.58 -13.43
N PRO A 142 5.79 -5.58 -14.07
CA PRO A 142 5.08 -4.66 -14.94
C PRO A 142 4.49 -5.33 -16.20
N GLN A 143 5.12 -6.38 -16.74
CA GLN A 143 4.56 -7.17 -17.84
C GLN A 143 3.21 -7.78 -17.47
N ARG A 144 3.15 -8.48 -16.32
CA ARG A 144 1.94 -9.14 -15.83
C ARG A 144 0.83 -8.13 -15.55
N LEU A 145 1.17 -7.02 -14.89
CA LEU A 145 0.18 -6.00 -14.56
C LEU A 145 -0.30 -5.25 -15.80
N HIS A 146 0.56 -5.10 -16.82
CA HIS A 146 0.18 -4.53 -18.11
C HIS A 146 -0.73 -5.48 -18.90
N GLU A 147 -0.46 -6.80 -18.88
CA GLU A 147 -1.36 -7.82 -19.42
C GLU A 147 -2.74 -7.77 -18.73
N LEU A 148 -2.75 -7.70 -17.39
CA LEU A 148 -4.00 -7.54 -16.63
C LEU A 148 -4.72 -6.22 -16.99
N ASN A 149 -3.97 -5.16 -17.27
CA ASN A 149 -4.49 -3.88 -17.75
C ASN A 149 -4.81 -3.87 -19.26
N GLN A 150 -5.05 -5.04 -19.87
CA GLN A 150 -5.41 -5.18 -21.28
C GLN A 150 -4.40 -4.52 -22.24
N HIS A 151 -3.12 -4.54 -21.87
CA HIS A 151 -2.02 -3.90 -22.59
C HIS A 151 -2.17 -2.39 -22.80
N GLN A 152 -2.92 -1.73 -21.91
CA GLN A 152 -2.97 -0.28 -21.85
C GLN A 152 -1.92 0.23 -20.87
N LEU A 153 -1.35 1.39 -21.16
CA LEU A 153 -0.53 2.10 -20.17
C LEU A 153 -1.37 2.38 -18.91
N PRO A 154 -0.75 2.52 -17.73
CA PRO A 154 -1.44 3.07 -16.58
C PRO A 154 -1.49 4.61 -16.65
N PHE A 155 -2.21 5.25 -15.74
CA PHE A 155 -2.12 6.72 -15.55
C PHE A 155 -0.67 7.14 -15.25
N GLY A 156 0.03 6.36 -14.42
CA GLY A 156 1.46 6.51 -14.23
C GLY A 156 2.15 5.25 -13.70
N CYS A 157 3.45 5.31 -13.49
CA CYS A 157 4.21 4.25 -12.84
C CYS A 157 5.23 4.83 -11.87
N HIS A 158 5.74 3.98 -10.98
CA HIS A 158 6.78 4.33 -10.01
C HIS A 158 7.88 3.28 -9.98
N ALA A 159 9.10 3.69 -9.63
CA ALA A 159 10.29 2.87 -9.58
C ALA A 159 10.50 2.06 -10.87
N TRP A 160 10.14 2.64 -12.01
CA TRP A 160 10.20 2.00 -13.33
C TRP A 160 11.62 1.51 -13.67
N TRP A 161 12.64 2.24 -13.21
CA TRP A 161 14.05 1.88 -13.38
C TRP A 161 14.49 0.68 -12.53
N LYS A 162 13.78 0.39 -11.44
CA LYS A 162 14.16 -0.64 -10.45
C LYS A 162 13.58 -2.01 -10.81
N TYR A 163 12.32 -2.06 -11.25
CA TYR A 163 11.60 -3.32 -11.41
C TYR A 163 11.73 -3.93 -12.79
N ASP A 164 11.66 -3.13 -13.86
CA ASP A 164 11.98 -3.58 -15.22
C ASP A 164 12.21 -2.38 -16.16
N LEU A 165 13.44 -1.91 -16.23
CA LEU A 165 13.77 -0.76 -17.07
C LEU A 165 13.52 -1.04 -18.56
N GLU A 166 13.80 -2.25 -19.04
CA GLU A 166 13.67 -2.59 -20.46
C GLU A 166 12.22 -2.66 -20.90
N PHE A 167 11.31 -3.08 -20.01
CA PHE A 167 9.88 -2.99 -20.24
C PHE A 167 9.40 -1.54 -20.41
N TRP A 168 9.84 -0.64 -19.52
CA TRP A 168 9.36 0.76 -19.51
C TRP A 168 10.01 1.64 -20.58
N ARG A 169 11.24 1.32 -20.98
CA ARG A 169 12.05 2.06 -21.95
C ARG A 169 11.30 2.39 -23.25
N PRO A 170 10.67 1.45 -23.98
CA PRO A 170 9.95 1.77 -25.21
C PRO A 170 8.81 2.76 -24.98
N PHE A 171 8.02 2.57 -23.92
CA PHE A 171 6.88 3.43 -23.62
C PHE A 171 7.30 4.86 -23.25
N ILE A 172 8.34 5.01 -22.42
CA ILE A 172 8.81 6.33 -21.99
C ILE A 172 9.47 7.10 -23.16
N ARG A 173 10.14 6.39 -24.08
CA ARG A 173 10.72 6.98 -25.29
C ARG A 173 9.70 7.59 -26.23
N GLU A 174 8.49 7.04 -26.30
CA GLU A 174 7.41 7.62 -27.11
C GLU A 174 7.04 9.05 -26.68
N PHE A 175 7.33 9.41 -25.42
CA PHE A 175 7.13 10.77 -24.89
C PHE A 175 8.37 11.67 -25.02
N GLY A 176 9.40 11.24 -25.74
CA GLY A 176 10.59 12.06 -26.06
C GLY A 176 11.71 12.00 -25.02
N TYR A 177 11.70 11.02 -24.11
CA TYR A 177 12.75 10.84 -23.11
C TYR A 177 13.67 9.68 -23.48
N ASP A 178 14.99 9.94 -23.52
CA ASP A 178 15.99 8.87 -23.63
C ASP A 178 16.49 8.49 -22.22
N ILE A 179 16.02 7.33 -21.78
CA ILE A 179 16.38 6.64 -20.55
C ILE A 179 16.97 5.29 -20.93
#